data_AF-A0A5E5PTZ8-F1
#
_entry.id   AF-A0A5E5PTZ8-F1
#
_cell.length_a   1.000
_cell.length_b   1.000
_cell.length_c   1.000
_cell.angle_alpha   90.00
_cell.angle_beta   90.00
_cell.angle_gamma   90.00
#
_symmetry.space_group_name_H-M   'P 1'
#
loop_
_entity.id
_entity.type
_entity.pdbx_description
1 polymer ?
#
loop_
_entity_poly.entity_id
_entity_poly.type
_entity_poly.pdbx_seq_one_letter_code
_entity_poly.pdbx_strand_id
1 'polypeptide(L)' 'MNKTFLITGGAGFIGSAVIRYLIQKTDYKVINVDKLTYAGNLSTLVEIDKSDRYFFEKIDICDTKNMGLTYINTNIL' A
#
# COMPACT_ATOMS: atom_id res chain seq x y z
N MET A 1 8.36 15.58 -10.02
CA MET A 1 6.90 15.39 -9.85
C MET A 1 6.69 14.41 -8.71
N ASN A 2 5.96 14.79 -7.67
CA ASN A 2 5.66 13.90 -6.56
C ASN A 2 4.49 12.98 -6.95
N LYS A 3 4.71 11.68 -7.08
CA LYS A 3 3.68 10.70 -7.46
C LYS A 3 3.30 9.82 -6.28
N THR A 4 2.04 9.44 -6.22
CA THR A 4 1.53 8.42 -5.29
C THR A 4 1.13 7.18 -6.08
N PHE A 5 1.55 6.01 -5.61
CA PHE A 5 1.19 4.71 -6.19
C PHE A 5 0.17 4.02 -5.29
N LEU A 6 -0.97 3.64 -5.88
CA LEU A 6 -1.90 2.71 -5.27
C LEU A 6 -1.51 1.29 -5.69
N ILE A 7 -1.11 0.47 -4.72
CA ILE A 7 -0.70 -0.92 -4.94
C ILE A 7 -1.74 -1.82 -4.29
N THR A 8 -2.40 -2.67 -5.09
CA THR A 8 -3.32 -3.69 -4.59
C THR A 8 -2.59 -5.02 -4.37
N GLY A 9 -2.89 -5.74 -3.29
CA GLY A 9 -2.21 -7.01 -3.00
C GLY A 9 -0.78 -6.83 -2.51
N GLY A 10 -0.47 -5.68 -1.90
CA GLY A 10 0.88 -5.28 -1.52
C GLY A 10 1.47 -6.06 -0.34
N ALA A 11 0.68 -6.83 0.40
CA ALA A 11 1.19 -7.74 1.44
C ALA A 11 1.60 -9.12 0.89
N GLY A 12 1.42 -9.37 -0.41
CA GLY A 12 1.89 -10.58 -1.09
C GLY A 12 3.36 -10.54 -1.49
N PHE A 13 3.85 -11.61 -2.14
CA PHE A 13 5.27 -11.74 -2.53
C PHE A 13 5.76 -10.61 -3.45
N ILE A 14 5.13 -10.45 -4.62
CA ILE A 14 5.53 -9.42 -5.61
C ILE A 14 5.14 -8.03 -5.14
N GLY A 15 3.92 -7.87 -4.64
CA GLY A 15 3.41 -6.59 -4.16
C GLY A 15 4.32 -5.97 -3.10
N SER A 16 4.75 -6.77 -2.12
CA SER A 16 5.63 -6.27 -1.05
C SER A 16 7.01 -5.89 -1.57
N ALA A 17 7.56 -6.62 -2.56
CA ALA A 17 8.82 -6.26 -3.19
C ALA A 17 8.74 -4.92 -3.94
N VAL A 18 7.65 -4.68 -4.67
CA VAL A 18 7.39 -3.41 -5.36
C VAL A 18 7.29 -2.26 -4.35
N ILE A 19 6.55 -2.45 -3.26
CA ILE A 19 6.39 -1.43 -2.21
C ILE A 19 7.74 -1.11 -1.57
N ARG A 20 8.51 -2.13 -1.16
CA ARG A 20 9.85 -1.94 -0.60
C ARG A 20 10.76 -1.19 -1.57
N TYR A 21 10.73 -1.55 -2.86
CA TYR A 21 11.50 -0.85 -3.89
C TYR A 21 11.10 0.64 -4.00
N LEU A 22 9.80 0.93 -4.11
CA LEU A 22 9.31 2.31 -4.24
C LEU A 22 9.69 3.14 -3.02
N ILE A 23 9.50 2.62 -1.80
CA ILE A 23 9.86 3.34 -0.57
C ILE A 23 11.38 3.51 -0.46
N GLN A 24 12.19 2.49 -0.75
CA GLN A 24 13.64 2.56 -0.51
C GLN A 24 14.43 3.25 -1.64
N LYS A 25 13.92 3.28 -2.87
CA LYS A 25 14.67 3.73 -4.06
C LYS A 25 14.10 4.96 -4.74
N THR A 26 12.96 5.46 -4.28
CA THR A 26 12.29 6.62 -4.87
C THR A 26 11.68 7.51 -3.78
N ASP A 27 11.29 8.72 -4.16
CA ASP A 27 10.59 9.68 -3.28
C ASP A 27 9.06 9.53 -3.33
N TYR A 28 8.55 8.48 -3.96
CA TYR A 28 7.12 8.30 -4.15
C TYR A 28 6.41 7.88 -2.86
N LYS A 29 5.14 8.29 -2.73
CA LYS A 29 4.22 7.78 -1.72
C LYS A 29 3.58 6.49 -2.21
N VAL A 30 3.24 5.59 -1.28
CA VAL A 30 2.61 4.31 -1.58
C VAL A 30 1.40 4.10 -0.68
N ILE A 31 0.26 3.82 -1.29
CA ILE A 31 -0.94 3.33 -0.62
C ILE A 31 -1.05 1.84 -0.96
N ASN A 32 -0.93 0.99 0.04
CA ASN A 32 -1.14 -0.44 -0.09
C ASN A 32 -2.57 -0.80 0.31
N VAL A 33 -3.35 -1.27 -0.66
CA VAL A 33 -4.67 -1.87 -0.43
C VAL A 33 -4.54 -3.39 -0.46
N ASP A 34 -4.83 -4.05 0.65
CA ASP A 34 -4.78 -5.51 0.71
C ASP A 34 -5.91 -6.07 1.58
N LYS A 35 -6.56 -7.13 1.11
CA LYS A 35 -7.60 -7.83 1.86
C LYS A 35 -7.02 -8.69 2.99
N LEU A 36 -5.71 -8.94 2.99
CA LEU A 36 -4.99 -9.89 3.84
C LEU A 36 -5.64 -11.28 3.77
N THR A 37 -5.74 -11.80 2.56
CA THR A 37 -6.13 -13.20 2.32
C THR A 37 -4.98 -14.16 2.67
N TYR A 38 -5.12 -15.45 2.36
CA TYR A 38 -4.12 -16.48 2.66
C TYR A 38 -2.67 -16.11 2.26
N ALA A 39 -2.48 -15.43 1.12
CA ALA A 39 -1.16 -15.07 0.61
C ALA A 39 -0.64 -13.71 1.12
N GLY A 40 -1.43 -12.94 1.86
CA GLY A 40 -1.07 -11.62 2.36
C GLY A 40 -0.46 -11.68 3.75
N ASN A 41 0.75 -11.15 3.92
CA ASN A 41 1.45 -11.13 5.20
C ASN A 41 2.16 -9.79 5.45
N LEU A 42 1.73 -9.06 6.48
CA LEU A 42 2.31 -7.77 6.89
C LEU A 42 3.77 -7.86 7.33
N SER A 43 4.26 -9.04 7.75
CA SER A 43 5.67 -9.22 8.09
C SER A 43 6.60 -8.98 6.89
N THR A 44 6.09 -9.07 5.66
CA THR A 44 6.85 -8.75 4.44
C THR A 44 7.12 -7.25 4.27
N LEU A 45 6.46 -6.39 5.06
CA LEU A 45 6.53 -4.93 4.97
C LEU A 45 7.12 -4.27 6.21
N VAL A 46 7.60 -5.06 7.19
CA VAL A 46 8.14 -4.58 8.47
C VAL A 46 9.32 -3.60 8.31
N GLU A 47 10.07 -3.69 7.21
CA GLU A 47 11.19 -2.77 6.93
C GLU A 47 10.74 -1.34 6.58
N ILE A 48 9.48 -1.17 6.18
CA ILE A 48 8.96 0.10 5.66
C ILE A 48 7.68 0.56 6.38
N ASP A 49 7.19 -0.19 7.37
CA ASP A 49 5.91 0.05 8.05
C ASP A 49 5.85 1.38 8.81
N LYS A 50 7.02 1.92 9.20
CA LYS A 50 7.18 3.22 9.86
C LYS A 50 7.48 4.36 8.89
N SER A 51 7.52 4.13 7.58
CA SER A 51 7.73 5.21 6.62
C SER A 51 6.50 6.12 6.57
N ASP A 52 6.72 7.42 6.69
CA ASP A 52 5.73 8.49 6.47
C ASP A 52 5.16 8.54 5.04
N ARG A 53 5.78 7.81 4.11
CA ARG A 53 5.35 7.66 2.72
C ARG A 53 4.60 6.36 2.45
N TYR A 54 4.49 5.48 3.43
CA TYR A 54 3.78 4.20 3.32
C TYR A 54 2.47 4.24 4.10
N PHE A 55 1.38 3.95 3.40
CA PHE A 55 0.03 3.92 3.96
C PHE A 55 -0.60 2.55 3.68
N PHE A 56 -1.30 1.98 4.65
CA PHE A 56 -1.92 0.68 4.53
C PHE A 56 -3.43 0.75 4.79
N GLU A 57 -4.21 0.18 3.87
CA GLU A 57 -5.66 0.10 3.95
C GLU A 57 -6.09 -1.35 3.78
N LYS A 58 -6.71 -1.92 4.82
CA LYS A 58 -7.22 -3.28 4.77
C LYS A 58 -8.59 -3.32 4.08
N ILE A 59 -8.59 -3.34 2.76
CA ILE A 59 -9.79 -3.24 1.92
C ILE A 59 -9.80 -4.38 0.89
N ASP A 60 -11.00 -4.91 0.62
CA ASP A 60 -11.25 -5.77 -0.54
C ASP A 60 -11.40 -4.89 -1.79
N ILE A 61 -10.63 -5.15 -2.84
CA ILE A 61 -10.73 -4.41 -4.11
C ILE A 61 -12.12 -4.52 -4.77
N CYS A 62 -12.89 -5.55 -4.42
CA CYS A 62 -14.28 -5.70 -4.85
C CYS A 62 -15.26 -4.77 -4.11
N ASP A 63 -14.84 -4.14 -2.99
CA ASP A 63 -15.63 -3.15 -2.27
C ASP A 63 -15.49 -1.78 -2.91
N THR A 64 -16.33 -1.51 -3.91
CA THR A 64 -16.32 -0.27 -4.68
C THR A 64 -16.53 0.97 -3.83
N LYS A 65 -17.33 0.87 -2.76
CA LYS A 65 -17.59 1.97 -1.85
C LYS A 65 -16.33 2.35 -1.10
N ASN A 66 -15.66 1.37 -0.47
CA ASN A 66 -14.44 1.63 0.29
C ASN A 66 -13.25 1.99 -0.62
N MET A 67 -13.13 1.37 -1.81
CA MET A 67 -12.13 1.74 -2.81
C MET A 67 -12.25 3.20 -3.27
N GLY A 68 -13.48 3.71 -3.36
CA GLY A 68 -13.74 5.12 -3.68
C GLY A 68 -13.30 6.11 -2.58
N LEU A 69 -13.07 5.64 -1.35
CA LEU A 69 -12.69 6.47 -0.20
C LEU A 69 -11.20 6.37 0.14
N THR A 70 -10.47 5.43 -0.46
CA THR A 70 -9.06 5.12 -0.14
C THR A 70 -8.13 6.34 -0.15
N TYR A 71 -8.33 7.29 -1.08
CA TYR A 71 -7.51 8.50 -1.18
C TYR A 71 -7.95 9.64 -0.25
N ILE A 72 -9.15 9.56 0.33
CA ILE A 72 -9.68 10.57 1.28
C ILE A 72 -9.15 10.28 2.69
N ASN A 73 -9.15 9.02 3.10
CA ASN A 73 -8.80 8.63 4.47
C ASN A 73 -7.30 8.76 4.79
N THR A 74 -6.45 8.76 3.77
CA THR A 74 -4.99 8.72 3.94
C THR A 74 -4.34 10.11 4.05
N ASN A 75 -5.09 11.22 3.91
CA ASN A 75 -4.55 12.60 3.94
C ASN A 75 -3.31 12.79 3.05
N ILE A 76 -3.29 12.16 1.87
CA ILE A 76 -2.11 12.09 1.00
C ILE A 76 -1.96 13.30 0.07
N LEU A 77 -2.99 14.15 -0.03
CA LEU A 77 -2.99 15.42 -0.75
C LEU A 77 -2.51 16.57 0.14
#